data_AF-W4GKP4-F1
#
_entry.id   AF-W4GKP4-F1
#
_cell.length_a   1.000
_cell.length_b   1.000
_cell.length_c   1.000
_cell.angle_alpha   90.00
_cell.angle_beta   90.00
_cell.angle_gamma   90.00
#
_symmetry.space_group_name_H-M   'P 1'
#
loop_
_entity.id
_entity.type
_entity.pdbx_description
1 polymer ?
#
loop_
_entity_poly.entity_id
_entity_poly.type
_entity_poly.pdbx_seq_one_letter_code
_entity_poly.pdbx_strand_id
1 'polypeptide(L)'
;MTFSRFVTIGRVALINYGPDSGKLATIIDVVDENKALVEGPYSVTGVNRHVISFKRLALTDLTVKIPRQAREATLKKALVKADILNKWAATAWSKKTEAKKTRAGLSDFGRFKSMIARKQKSALIKKAIATAKKN
;
A
#
# COMPACT_ATOMS: atom_id res chain seq x y z
N MET A 1 -1.10 -25.37 2.98
CA MET A 1 -0.24 -24.48 3.81
C MET A 1 -1.05 -23.26 4.19
N THR A 2 -1.23 -22.96 5.48
CA THR A 2 -2.17 -21.93 6.00
C THR A 2 -1.59 -20.51 6.02
N PHE A 3 -0.27 -20.36 6.00
CA PHE A 3 0.42 -19.06 5.98
C PHE A 3 0.89 -18.70 4.57
N SER A 4 0.63 -17.47 4.13
CA SER A 4 1.00 -16.97 2.78
C SER A 4 2.03 -15.84 2.79
N ARG A 5 2.07 -15.03 3.86
CA ARG A 5 2.98 -13.88 4.00
C ARG A 5 3.98 -14.13 5.11
N PHE A 6 5.23 -14.33 4.72
CA PHE A 6 6.33 -14.59 5.65
C PHE A 6 7.25 -13.38 5.74
N VAL A 7 7.84 -13.16 6.92
CA VAL A 7 8.94 -12.19 7.06
C VAL A 7 10.15 -12.75 6.31
N THR A 8 10.56 -12.08 5.23
CA THR A 8 11.74 -12.45 4.45
C THR A 8 12.47 -11.19 4.01
N ILE A 9 13.78 -11.33 3.80
CA ILE A 9 14.60 -10.28 3.20
C ILE A 9 14.02 -9.93 1.83
N GLY A 10 13.88 -8.64 1.56
CA GLY A 10 13.31 -8.13 0.32
C GLY A 10 11.79 -8.08 0.25
N ARG A 11 11.06 -8.51 1.30
CA ARG A 11 9.61 -8.31 1.34
C ARG A 11 9.27 -6.86 1.61
N VAL A 12 8.30 -6.36 0.84
CA VAL A 12 7.77 -5.01 0.97
C VAL A 12 6.66 -5.01 2.02
N ALA A 13 6.69 -4.03 2.91
CA ALA A 13 5.72 -3.84 3.97
C ALA A 13 5.24 -2.39 3.99
N LEU A 14 3.99 -2.20 4.37
CA LEU A 14 3.41 -0.90 4.67
C LEU A 14 3.67 -0.58 6.14
N ILE A 15 4.16 0.63 6.44
CA ILE A 15 4.28 1.09 7.82
C ILE A 15 2.90 1.57 8.27
N ASN A 16 2.37 0.97 9.34
CA ASN A 16 1.04 1.28 9.86
C ASN A 16 1.03 2.37 10.93
N TYR A 17 2.16 2.61 11.59
CA TYR A 17 2.24 3.51 12.74
C TYR A 17 3.62 4.14 12.87
N GLY A 18 3.64 5.42 13.27
CA GLY A 18 4.85 6.20 13.47
C GLY A 18 5.00 7.33 12.44
N PRO A 19 6.16 8.00 12.41
CA PRO A 19 6.41 9.13 11.53
C PRO A 19 6.27 8.80 10.04
N ASP A 20 6.61 7.57 9.66
CA ASP A 20 6.55 7.07 8.28
C ASP A 20 5.26 6.29 7.97
N SER A 21 4.22 6.46 8.78
CA SER A 21 2.93 5.79 8.58
C SER A 21 2.35 6.06 7.19
N GLY A 22 1.90 5.00 6.51
CA GLY A 22 1.36 5.05 5.15
C GLY A 22 2.41 4.94 4.05
N LYS A 23 3.71 4.93 4.37
CA LYS A 23 4.79 4.72 3.41
C LYS A 23 5.16 3.25 3.30
N LEU A 24 5.72 2.88 2.15
CA LEU A 24 6.27 1.55 1.90
C LEU A 24 7.74 1.48 2.36
N ALA A 25 8.09 0.35 2.96
CA ALA A 25 9.45 0.00 3.30
C ALA A 25 9.74 -1.45 2.89
N THR A 26 11.01 -1.76 2.64
CA THR A 26 11.48 -3.12 2.33
C THR A 26 12.26 -3.66 3.52
N ILE A 27 12.01 -4.91 3.91
CA ILE A 27 12.76 -5.58 4.97
C ILE A 27 14.15 -5.93 4.43
N ILE A 28 15.19 -5.39 5.04
CA ILE A 28 16.60 -5.57 4.64
C ILE A 28 17.26 -6.67 5.45
N ASP A 29 16.95 -6.70 6.75
CA ASP A 29 17.44 -7.70 7.68
C ASP A 29 16.45 -7.89 8.83
N VAL A 30 16.55 -9.02 9.52
CA VAL A 30 15.82 -9.30 10.77
C VAL A 30 16.80 -9.09 11.91
N VAL A 31 16.49 -8.16 12.82
CA VAL A 31 17.37 -7.81 13.93
C VAL A 31 17.15 -8.77 15.09
N ASP A 32 15.89 -8.96 15.47
CA ASP A 32 15.43 -9.86 16.51
C ASP A 32 14.04 -10.40 16.15
N GLU A 33 13.42 -11.19 17.03
CA GLU A 33 12.08 -11.76 16.82
C GLU A 33 11.00 -10.69 16.57
N ASN A 34 11.17 -9.50 17.14
CA ASN A 34 10.15 -8.44 17.17
C ASN A 34 10.46 -7.26 16.26
N LYS A 35 11.65 -7.19 15.67
CA LYS A 35 12.16 -6.03 14.92
C LYS A 35 12.88 -6.44 13.64
N ALA A 36 12.69 -5.64 12.62
CA ALA A 36 13.43 -5.68 11.36
C ALA A 36 14.18 -4.39 11.11
N LEU A 37 15.29 -4.49 10.39
CA LEU A 37 15.93 -3.38 9.72
C LEU A 37 15.16 -3.14 8.42
N VAL A 38 14.54 -1.98 8.28
CA VAL A 38 13.78 -1.61 7.10
C VAL A 38 14.40 -0.42 6.40
N GLU A 39 14.14 -0.33 5.11
CA GLU A 39 14.55 0.80 4.29
C GLU A 39 13.64 0.97 3.09
N GLY A 40 13.42 2.21 2.69
CA GLY A 40 12.82 2.54 1.42
C GLY A 40 13.55 3.78 0.88
N PRO A 41 14.37 3.65 -0.19
CA PRO A 41 15.29 4.70 -0.61
C PRO A 41 14.59 6.06 -0.61
N TYR A 42 15.18 7.09 0.01
CA TYR A 42 14.43 8.30 0.37
C TYR A 42 13.79 8.96 -0.86
N SER A 43 14.49 8.92 -1.99
CA SER A 43 14.00 9.36 -3.31
C SER A 43 12.78 8.60 -3.86
N VAL A 44 12.44 7.43 -3.33
CA VAL A 44 11.43 6.51 -3.86
C VAL A 44 10.22 6.44 -2.92
N THR A 45 10.43 6.13 -1.63
CA THR A 45 9.33 6.00 -0.66
C THR A 45 9.47 6.92 0.55
N GLY A 46 10.61 7.61 0.70
CA GLY A 46 10.83 8.57 1.77
C GLY A 46 11.01 7.93 3.16
N VAL A 47 11.57 6.71 3.24
CA VAL A 47 11.79 5.97 4.49
C VAL A 47 13.27 5.68 4.68
N ASN A 48 13.93 6.46 5.55
CA ASN A 48 15.35 6.23 5.86
C ASN A 48 15.58 4.85 6.48
N ARG A 49 16.79 4.31 6.33
CA ARG A 49 17.17 3.04 6.95
C ARG A 49 17.07 3.16 8.47
N HIS A 50 16.21 2.35 9.08
CA HIS A 50 16.07 2.31 10.54
C HIS A 50 15.49 0.97 11.00
N VAL A 51 15.56 0.72 12.32
CA VAL A 51 14.98 -0.46 12.94
C VAL A 51 13.53 -0.18 13.33
N ILE A 52 12.62 -1.07 12.94
CA ILE A 52 11.20 -0.97 13.25
C ILE A 52 10.66 -2.29 13.79
N SER A 53 9.68 -2.23 14.69
CA SER A 53 9.00 -3.44 15.17
C SER A 53 8.06 -4.02 14.11
N PHE A 54 7.99 -5.35 14.00
CA PHE A 54 7.04 -6.05 13.15
C PHE A 54 5.59 -5.69 13.43
N LYS A 55 5.25 -5.33 14.68
CA LYS A 55 3.90 -4.87 15.05
C LYS A 55 3.45 -3.61 14.30
N ARG A 56 4.41 -2.81 13.80
CA ARG A 56 4.15 -1.57 13.04
C ARG A 56 4.19 -1.79 11.53
N LEU A 57 4.42 -3.02 11.08
CA LEU A 57 4.49 -3.38 9.66
C LEU A 57 3.30 -4.23 9.26
N ALA A 58 2.66 -3.89 8.15
CA ALA A 58 1.78 -4.81 7.44
C ALA A 58 2.49 -5.39 6.22
N LEU A 59 2.71 -6.70 6.24
CA LEU A 59 3.36 -7.39 5.13
C LEU A 59 2.46 -7.35 3.88
N THR A 60 3.08 -7.05 2.74
CA THR A 60 2.43 -7.14 1.43
C THR A 60 2.82 -8.44 0.73
N ASP A 61 2.11 -8.77 -0.35
CA ASP A 61 2.46 -9.89 -1.22
C ASP A 61 3.67 -9.59 -2.11
N LEU A 62 4.07 -8.31 -2.19
CA LEU A 62 5.17 -7.85 -3.04
C LEU A 62 6.53 -8.20 -2.42
N THR A 63 7.42 -8.70 -3.26
CA THR A 63 8.80 -9.06 -2.90
C THR A 63 9.78 -8.58 -3.95
N VAL A 64 11.00 -8.31 -3.49
CA VAL A 64 12.13 -7.96 -4.32
C VAL A 64 13.29 -8.86 -3.95
N LYS A 65 14.00 -9.39 -4.95
CA LYS A 65 15.20 -10.18 -4.70
C LYS A 65 16.38 -9.24 -4.41
N ILE A 66 16.83 -9.23 -3.16
CA ILE A 66 18.00 -8.48 -2.70
C ILE A 66 18.86 -9.35 -1.77
N PRO A 67 20.18 -9.12 -1.70
CA PRO A 67 21.00 -9.75 -0.67
C PRO A 67 20.66 -9.20 0.72
N ARG A 68 20.95 -9.99 1.76
CA ARG A 68 20.90 -9.54 3.17
C ARG A 68 21.78 -8.30 3.33
N GLN A 69 21.28 -7.28 4.04
CA GLN A 69 22.00 -6.01 4.23
C GLN A 69 22.40 -5.29 2.92
N ALA A 70 21.59 -5.42 1.87
CA ALA A 70 21.77 -4.65 0.64
C ALA A 70 21.93 -3.15 0.92
N ARG A 71 22.84 -2.46 0.22
CA ARG A 71 22.98 -0.99 0.27
C ARG A 71 21.82 -0.30 -0.45
N GLU A 72 21.56 0.96 -0.09
CA GLU A 72 20.47 1.78 -0.68
C GLU A 72 20.48 1.76 -2.21
N ALA A 73 21.66 1.94 -2.83
CA ALA A 73 21.79 1.95 -4.29
C ALA A 73 21.35 0.62 -4.93
N THR A 74 21.67 -0.51 -4.31
CA THR A 74 21.26 -1.84 -4.77
C THR A 74 19.75 -2.02 -4.61
N LEU A 75 19.20 -1.60 -3.47
CA LEU A 75 17.76 -1.66 -3.20
C LEU A 75 16.97 -0.80 -4.20
N LYS A 76 17.43 0.43 -4.47
CA LYS A 76 16.82 1.33 -5.46
C LYS A 76 16.77 0.69 -6.84
N LYS A 77 17.88 0.14 -7.32
CA LYS A 77 17.93 -0.58 -8.62
C LYS A 77 16.97 -1.77 -8.63
N ALA A 78 16.89 -2.53 -7.55
CA ALA A 78 16.03 -3.70 -7.46
C ALA A 78 14.53 -3.33 -7.42
N LEU A 79 14.16 -2.27 -6.70
CA LEU A 79 12.79 -1.74 -6.64
C LEU A 79 12.31 -1.25 -8.01
N VAL A 80 13.17 -0.51 -8.73
CA VAL A 80 12.87 -0.03 -10.09
C VAL A 80 12.74 -1.20 -11.06
N LYS A 81 13.68 -2.15 -11.03
CA LYS A 81 13.65 -3.34 -11.89
C LYS A 81 12.40 -4.20 -11.66
N ALA A 82 11.96 -4.33 -10.40
CA ALA A 82 10.79 -5.11 -10.05
C ALA A 82 9.46 -4.34 -10.21
N ASP A 83 9.53 -3.05 -10.53
CA ASP A 83 8.40 -2.13 -10.68
C ASP A 83 7.41 -2.17 -9.51
N ILE A 84 7.94 -2.13 -8.29
CA ILE A 84 7.16 -2.33 -7.07
C ILE A 84 6.13 -1.23 -6.84
N LEU A 85 6.46 0.03 -7.15
CA LEU A 85 5.56 1.15 -6.91
C LEU A 85 4.30 1.07 -7.78
N ASN A 86 4.45 0.76 -9.07
CA ASN A 86 3.30 0.61 -9.96
C ASN A 86 2.47 -0.60 -9.57
N LYS A 87 3.12 -1.73 -9.22
CA LYS A 87 2.43 -2.92 -8.70
C LYS A 87 1.65 -2.61 -7.43
N TRP A 88 2.23 -1.84 -6.51
CA TRP A 88 1.53 -1.39 -5.31
C TRP A 88 0.33 -0.53 -5.67
N ALA A 89 0.52 0.50 -6.50
CA ALA A 89 -0.56 1.40 -6.94
C ALA A 89 -1.72 0.66 -7.63
N ALA A 90 -1.42 -0.41 -8.35
CA ALA A 90 -2.42 -1.25 -9.00
C ALA A 90 -3.27 -2.07 -8.02
N THR A 91 -2.75 -2.37 -6.82
CA THR A 91 -3.44 -3.21 -5.84
C THR A 91 -4.75 -2.58 -5.34
N ALA A 92 -5.74 -3.44 -5.05
CA ALA A 92 -7.00 -2.99 -4.45
C ALA A 92 -6.78 -2.30 -3.10
N TRP A 93 -5.76 -2.73 -2.35
CA TRP A 93 -5.40 -2.13 -1.08
C TRP A 93 -4.93 -0.69 -1.26
N SER A 94 -3.96 -0.42 -2.14
CA SER A 94 -3.50 0.95 -2.42
C SER A 94 -4.65 1.83 -2.90
N LYS A 95 -5.47 1.35 -3.85
CA LYS A 95 -6.64 2.08 -4.36
C LYS A 95 -7.64 2.44 -3.26
N LYS A 96 -7.88 1.53 -2.31
CA LYS A 96 -8.75 1.79 -1.14
C LYS A 96 -8.16 2.83 -0.21
N THR A 97 -6.85 2.77 0.05
CA THR A 97 -6.14 3.75 0.89
C THR A 97 -6.20 5.15 0.27
N GLU A 98 -5.93 5.27 -1.03
CA GLU A 98 -6.03 6.55 -1.75
C GLU A 98 -7.47 7.08 -1.81
N ALA A 99 -8.47 6.22 -2.00
CA ALA A 99 -9.87 6.62 -1.92
C ALA A 99 -10.25 7.16 -0.52
N LYS A 100 -9.69 6.60 0.56
CA LYS A 100 -9.89 7.11 1.92
C LYS A 100 -9.21 8.47 2.10
N LYS A 101 -7.98 8.63 1.60
CA LYS A 101 -7.20 9.87 1.67
C LYS A 101 -7.90 11.01 0.91
N THR A 102 -8.32 10.76 -0.32
CA THR A 102 -9.06 11.72 -1.14
C THR A 102 -10.37 12.12 -0.47
N ARG A 103 -11.13 11.16 0.09
CA ARG A 103 -12.38 11.45 0.80
C ARG A 103 -12.17 12.30 2.06
N ALA A 104 -11.08 12.07 2.79
CA ALA A 104 -10.73 12.89 3.96
C ALA A 104 -10.38 14.34 3.56
N GLY A 105 -9.75 14.53 2.40
CA GLY A 105 -9.37 15.84 1.85
C GLY A 105 -10.47 16.59 1.09
N LEU A 106 -11.69 16.06 0.97
CA LEU A 106 -12.77 16.75 0.24
C LEU A 106 -13.25 18.01 0.96
N SER A 107 -13.31 19.12 0.22
CA SER A 107 -14.04 20.33 0.61
C SER A 107 -15.55 20.11 0.62
N ASP A 108 -16.30 21.02 1.24
CA ASP A 108 -17.76 20.93 1.32
C ASP A 108 -18.42 20.82 -0.07
N PHE A 109 -17.98 21.65 -1.02
CA PHE A 109 -18.44 21.57 -2.41
C PHE A 109 -18.12 20.21 -3.06
N GLY A 110 -16.95 19.63 -2.77
CA GLY A 110 -16.60 18.27 -3.23
C GLY A 110 -17.52 17.20 -2.66
N ARG A 111 -17.93 17.33 -1.38
CA ARG A 111 -18.91 16.44 -0.74
C ARG A 111 -20.29 16.57 -1.37
N PHE A 112 -20.73 17.80 -1.67
CA PHE A 112 -21.98 18.05 -2.38
C PHE A 112 -21.99 17.37 -3.76
N LYS A 113 -20.94 17.55 -4.57
CA LYS A 113 -20.79 16.86 -5.86
C LYS A 113 -20.86 15.34 -5.73
N SER A 114 -20.15 14.78 -4.74
CA SER A 114 -20.18 13.33 -4.49
C SER A 114 -21.58 12.83 -4.12
N MET A 115 -22.34 13.60 -3.34
CA MET A 115 -23.72 13.27 -2.96
C MET A 115 -24.64 13.26 -4.19
N ILE A 116 -24.55 14.26 -5.07
CA ILE A 116 -25.33 14.32 -6.30
C ILE A 116 -24.98 13.15 -7.23
N ALA A 117 -23.69 12.88 -7.47
CA ALA A 117 -23.25 11.76 -8.30
C ALA A 117 -23.74 10.40 -7.75
N ARG A 118 -23.76 10.23 -6.43
CA ARG A 118 -24.30 9.03 -5.78
C ARG A 118 -25.81 8.88 -6.00
N LYS A 119 -26.59 9.97 -5.93
CA LYS A 119 -28.04 9.95 -6.22
C LYS A 119 -28.30 9.55 -7.67
N GLN A 120 -27.60 10.15 -8.63
CA GLN A 120 -27.72 9.82 -10.05
C GLN A 120 -27.38 8.34 -10.33
N LYS A 121 -26.24 7.86 -9.81
CA LYS A 121 -25.84 6.45 -9.93
C LYS A 121 -26.91 5.50 -9.36
N SER A 122 -27.46 5.82 -8.19
CA SER A 122 -28.47 4.97 -7.53
C SER A 122 -29.76 4.88 -8.35
N ALA A 123 -30.19 6.00 -8.95
CA ALA A 123 -31.36 6.03 -9.83
C ALA A 123 -31.17 5.15 -11.08
N LEU A 124 -30.01 5.23 -11.73
CA LEU A 124 -29.68 4.40 -12.90
C LEU A 124 -29.63 2.91 -12.56
N ILE A 125 -29.01 2.54 -11.43
CA ILE A 125 -28.96 1.16 -10.97
C ILE A 125 -30.37 0.62 -10.68
N LYS A 126 -31.23 1.41 -10.01
CA LYS A 126 -32.62 1.01 -9.75
C LYS A 126 -33.39 0.75 -11.05
N LYS A 127 -33.21 1.61 -12.06
CA LYS A 127 -33.81 1.43 -13.39
C LYS A 127 -33.31 0.15 -14.08
N ALA A 128 -31.99 -0.07 -14.09
CA ALA A 128 -31.39 -1.26 -14.69
C ALA A 128 -31.85 -2.57 -14.03
N ILE A 129 -31.92 -2.60 -12.69
CA ILE A 129 -32.43 -3.76 -11.93
C ILE A 129 -33.91 -4.01 -12.24
N ALA A 130 -34.73 -2.95 -12.30
CA ALA A 130 -36.15 -3.08 -12.63
C ALA A 130 -36.37 -3.65 -14.04
N THR A 131 -35.54 -3.25 -15.02
CA THR A 131 -35.56 -3.84 -16.37
C THR A 131 -35.12 -5.30 -16.35
N ALA A 132 -34.01 -5.63 -15.66
CA ALA A 132 -33.47 -6.98 -15.61
C ALA A 132 -34.40 -7.99 -14.90
N LYS A 133 -35.28 -7.54 -13.99
CA LYS A 133 -36.29 -8.38 -13.32
C LYS A 133 -37.55 -8.65 -14.15
N LYS A 134 -37.77 -7.90 -15.23
CA LYS A 134 -38.94 -8.06 -16.10
C LYS A 134 -38.75 -9.13 -17.18
N ASN A 135 -37.51 -9.54 -17.42
CA ASN A 135 -37.13 -10.68 -18.26
C ASN A 135 -36.86 -11.88 -17.37
#